data_AF-A0A136KK45-F1
#
_entry.id   AF-A0A136KK45-F1
#
_cell.length_a   1.000
_cell.length_b   1.000
_cell.length_c   1.000
_cell.angle_alpha   90.00
_cell.angle_beta   90.00
_cell.angle_gamma   90.00
#
_symmetry.space_group_name_H-M   'P 1'
#
loop_
_entity.id
_entity.type
_entity.pdbx_description
1 polymer ?
#
loop_
_entity_poly.entity_id
_entity_poly.type
_entity_poly.pdbx_seq_one_letter_code
_entity_poly.pdbx_strand_id
1 'polypeptide(L)'
;MAGVPAVMVAASTSLFAGGSAFVLYLIIQQLENTVIVPYVISRTAGINPIMTLIALSVGGRLGGLLGAILAVPVAVVIETAVAEFMKSRHNT
;
A
#
# COMPACT_ATOMS: atom_id res chain seq x y z
N MET A 1 7.46 -7.73 7.31
CA MET A 1 7.88 -8.98 8.01
C MET A 1 9.40 -9.24 7.91
N ALA A 2 10.23 -8.20 7.75
CA ALA A 2 11.67 -8.38 7.50
C ALA A 2 12.57 -8.30 8.77
N GLY A 3 12.07 -7.79 9.90
CA GLY A 3 12.93 -7.59 11.10
C GLY A 3 12.71 -8.58 12.25
N VAL A 4 11.81 -9.55 12.12
CA VAL A 4 11.65 -10.65 13.10
C VAL A 4 12.98 -11.39 13.37
N PRO A 5 13.81 -11.72 12.35
CA PRO A 5 15.08 -12.40 12.60
C PRO A 5 16.08 -11.52 13.39
N ALA A 6 16.10 -10.21 13.12
CA ALA A 6 17.03 -9.27 13.75
C ALA A 6 16.77 -9.12 15.25
N VAL A 7 15.49 -9.08 15.66
CA VAL A 7 15.10 -9.03 17.08
C VAL A 7 15.46 -10.33 17.79
N MET A 8 15.27 -11.49 17.16
CA MET A 8 15.62 -12.79 17.74
C MET A 8 17.14 -12.94 17.97
N VAL A 9 17.96 -12.48 17.02
CA VAL A 9 19.42 -12.51 17.15
C VAL A 9 19.90 -11.56 18.24
N ALA A 10 19.32 -10.35 18.34
CA ALA A 10 19.68 -9.39 19.39
C ALA A 10 19.29 -9.87 20.80
N ALA A 11 18.15 -10.55 20.94
CA ALA A 11 17.73 -11.13 22.21
C ALA A 11 18.62 -12.31 22.67
N SER A 12 19.33 -12.96 21.74
CA SER A 12 20.23 -14.08 22.03
C SER A 12 21.55 -13.66 22.67
N THR A 13 21.93 -12.38 22.58
CA THR A 13 23.17 -11.86 23.19
C THR A 13 22.93 -11.27 24.57
N SER A 14 21.80 -10.60 24.77
CA SER A 14 21.43 -9.95 26.05
C SER A 14 19.97 -9.50 26.01
N LEU A 15 19.28 -9.57 27.15
CA LEU A 15 17.90 -9.10 27.26
C LEU A 15 17.77 -7.58 27.03
N PHE A 16 18.80 -6.81 27.38
CA PHE A 16 18.87 -5.36 27.14
C PHE A 16 19.11 -5.04 25.65
N ALA A 17 19.95 -5.84 24.98
CA ALA A 17 20.17 -5.74 23.54
C ALA A 17 18.92 -6.12 22.73
N GLY A 18 18.21 -7.17 23.14
CA GLY A 18 16.93 -7.57 22.54
C GLY A 18 15.83 -6.50 22.70
N GLY A 19 15.70 -5.91 23.89
CA GLY A 19 14.71 -4.86 24.16
C GLY A 19 14.93 -3.62 23.31
N SER A 20 16.17 -3.13 23.22
CA SER A 20 16.50 -1.97 22.39
C SER A 20 16.32 -2.23 20.88
N ALA A 21 16.70 -3.42 20.40
CA ALA A 21 16.46 -3.83 19.02
C ALA A 21 14.96 -3.94 18.70
N PHE A 22 14.14 -4.43 19.63
CA PHE A 22 12.69 -4.50 19.45
C PHE A 22 12.04 -3.12 19.35
N VAL A 23 12.44 -2.16 20.20
CA VAL A 23 11.93 -0.78 20.14
C VAL A 23 12.32 -0.12 18.83
N LEU A 24 13.58 -0.25 18.40
CA LEU A 24 14.01 0.27 17.10
C LEU A 24 13.25 -0.39 15.95
N TYR A 25 13.03 -1.70 16.02
CA TYR A 25 12.24 -2.43 15.03
C TYR A 25 10.82 -1.88 14.92
N LEU A 26 10.14 -1.63 16.04
CA LEU A 26 8.80 -1.04 16.04
C LEU A 26 8.80 0.36 15.41
N ILE A 27 9.76 1.22 15.74
CA ILE A 27 9.85 2.57 15.18
C ILE A 27 10.04 2.51 13.65
N ILE A 28 10.97 1.67 13.19
CA ILE A 28 11.25 1.50 11.76
C ILE A 28 10.02 0.95 11.05
N GLN A 29 9.38 -0.10 11.60
CA GLN A 29 8.17 -0.68 11.02
C GLN A 29 7.02 0.32 10.94
N GLN A 30 6.84 1.17 11.95
CA GLN A 30 5.80 2.19 11.95
C GLN A 30 6.06 3.25 10.87
N LEU A 31 7.31 3.71 10.73
CA LEU A 31 7.70 4.64 9.66
C LEU A 31 7.54 4.04 8.27
N GLU A 32 7.92 2.77 8.11
CA GLU A 32 7.82 2.06 6.84
C GLU A 32 6.35 1.94 6.42
N ASN A 33 5.49 1.42 7.30
CA ASN A 33 4.08 1.22 7.00
C ASN A 33 3.30 2.54 6.82
N THR A 34 3.67 3.59 7.56
CA THR A 34 2.92 4.85 7.57
C THR A 34 3.39 5.85 6.52
N VAL A 35 4.67 5.84 6.16
CA VAL A 35 5.27 6.87 5.29
C VAL A 35 5.90 6.24 4.06
N ILE A 36 6.83 5.29 4.22
CA ILE A 36 7.65 4.80 3.11
C ILE A 36 6.79 4.04 2.10
N VAL A 37 6.00 3.08 2.57
CA VAL A 37 5.11 2.26 1.73
C VAL A 37 4.12 3.14 0.95
N PRO A 38 3.30 4.00 1.58
CA PRO A 38 2.37 4.84 0.84
C PRO A 38 3.10 5.88 -0.04
N TYR A 39 4.26 6.39 0.35
CA TYR A 39 5.02 7.33 -0.49
C TYR A 39 5.55 6.67 -1.77
N VAL A 40 6.09 5.46 -1.66
CA VAL A 40 6.57 4.69 -2.82
C VAL A 40 5.40 4.28 -3.71
N ILE A 41 4.32 3.73 -3.12
CA ILE A 41 3.15 3.30 -3.87
C ILE A 41 2.43 4.49 -4.51
N SER A 42 2.28 5.63 -3.84
CA SER A 42 1.61 6.82 -4.40
C SER A 42 2.34 7.37 -5.64
N ARG A 43 3.68 7.34 -5.65
CA ARG A 43 4.49 7.73 -6.83
C ARG A 43 4.31 6.80 -8.02
N THR A 44 4.04 5.51 -7.78
CA THR A 44 3.88 4.51 -8.85
C THR A 44 2.44 4.35 -9.31
N ALA A 45 1.49 4.46 -8.39
CA ALA A 45 0.12 4.07 -8.63
C ALA A 45 -0.77 5.25 -9.09
N GLY A 46 -0.47 6.49 -8.69
CA GLY A 46 -1.21 7.68 -9.18
C GLY A 46 -2.74 7.63 -9.01
N ILE A 47 -3.25 6.73 -8.16
CA ILE A 47 -4.66 6.36 -8.09
C ILE A 47 -5.43 7.48 -7.42
N ASN A 48 -6.38 8.08 -8.13
CA ASN A 48 -7.27 9.10 -7.64
C ASN A 48 -8.23 8.48 -6.61
N PRO A 49 -8.14 8.84 -5.32
CA PRO A 49 -8.99 8.27 -4.27
C PRO A 49 -10.49 8.43 -4.55
N ILE A 50 -10.86 9.49 -5.29
CA ILE A 50 -12.25 9.74 -5.69
C ILE A 50 -12.74 8.68 -6.68
N MET A 51 -11.92 8.26 -7.65
CA MET A 51 -12.32 7.19 -8.58
C MET A 51 -12.49 5.85 -7.89
N THR A 52 -11.63 5.54 -6.92
CA THR A 52 -11.79 4.34 -6.09
C THR A 52 -13.10 4.37 -5.31
N LEU A 53 -13.48 5.52 -4.72
CA LEU A 53 -14.74 5.68 -3.99
C LEU A 53 -15.97 5.55 -4.91
N ILE A 54 -15.91 6.13 -6.11
CA ILE A 54 -16.98 6.02 -7.12
C ILE A 54 -17.12 4.56 -7.56
N ALA A 55 -16.01 3.90 -7.88
CA ALA A 55 -16.02 2.50 -8.28
C ALA A 55 -16.57 1.60 -7.17
N LEU A 56 -16.17 1.82 -5.92
CA LEU A 56 -16.67 1.05 -4.76
C LEU A 56 -18.18 1.24 -4.59
N SER A 57 -18.67 2.47 -4.75
CA SER A 57 -20.10 2.79 -4.65
C SER A 57 -20.90 2.14 -5.78
N VAL A 58 -20.37 2.17 -7.01
CA VAL A 58 -21.02 1.57 -8.19
C VAL A 58 -20.98 0.05 -8.11
N GLY A 59 -19.81 -0.55 -7.87
CA GLY A 59 -19.65 -2.00 -7.74
C GLY A 59 -20.44 -2.56 -6.55
N GLY A 60 -20.45 -1.84 -5.42
CA GLY A 60 -21.27 -2.19 -4.26
C GLY A 60 -22.77 -2.21 -4.57
N ARG A 61 -23.27 -1.28 -5.41
CA ARG A 61 -24.67 -1.28 -5.85
C ARG A 61 -24.98 -2.36 -6.87
N LEU A 62 -24.06 -2.68 -7.77
CA LEU A 62 -24.27 -3.65 -8.84
C LEU A 62 -24.18 -5.11 -8.38
N GLY A 63 -23.27 -5.41 -7.45
CA GLY A 63 -22.96 -6.78 -7.02
C GLY A 63 -22.90 -6.98 -5.50
N GLY A 64 -23.39 -6.02 -4.71
CA GLY A 64 -23.30 -6.08 -3.25
C GLY A 64 -21.85 -6.14 -2.77
N LEU A 65 -21.59 -7.01 -1.80
CA LEU A 65 -20.25 -7.20 -1.23
C LEU A 65 -19.22 -7.66 -2.29
N LEU A 66 -19.60 -8.60 -3.16
CA LEU A 66 -18.71 -9.12 -4.20
C LEU A 66 -18.37 -8.05 -5.24
N GLY A 67 -19.36 -7.23 -5.62
CA GLY A 67 -19.14 -6.11 -6.52
C GLY A 67 -18.25 -5.01 -5.90
N ALA A 68 -18.33 -4.79 -4.58
CA ALA A 68 -17.43 -3.87 -3.88
C ALA A 68 -15.97 -4.39 -3.82
N ILE A 69 -15.78 -5.70 -3.59
CA ILE A 69 -14.45 -6.32 -3.58
C ILE A 69 -13.79 -6.24 -4.97
N LEU A 70 -14.56 -6.49 -6.03
CA LEU A 70 -14.07 -6.42 -7.41
C LEU A 70 -13.94 -4.98 -7.94
N ALA A 71 -14.64 -4.02 -7.34
CA ALA A 71 -14.60 -2.63 -7.78
C ALA A 71 -13.19 -2.03 -7.70
N VAL A 72 -12.44 -2.34 -6.64
CA VAL A 72 -11.09 -1.81 -6.43
C VAL A 72 -10.12 -2.24 -7.54
N PRO A 73 -9.89 -3.54 -7.81
CA PRO A 73 -8.97 -3.96 -8.87
C PRO A 73 -9.41 -3.47 -10.25
N VAL A 74 -10.72 -3.45 -10.54
CA VAL A 74 -11.23 -2.94 -11.83
C VAL A 74 -10.96 -1.44 -11.97
N ALA A 75 -11.17 -0.64 -10.91
CA ALA A 75 -10.89 0.78 -10.92
C ALA A 75 -9.41 1.07 -11.20
N VAL A 76 -8.51 0.32 -10.56
CA VAL A 76 -7.06 0.47 -10.77
C VAL A 76 -6.68 0.14 -12.22
N VAL A 77 -7.24 -0.91 -12.81
CA VAL A 77 -6.95 -1.28 -14.21
C VAL A 77 -7.46 -0.19 -15.17
N ILE A 78 -8.67 0.31 -14.97
CA ILE A 78 -9.23 1.37 -15.83
C ILE A 78 -8.41 2.65 -15.70
N GLU A 79 -8.08 3.06 -14.47
CA GLU A 79 -7.34 4.29 -14.23
C GLU A 79 -5.93 4.25 -14.81
N THR A 80 -5.22 3.13 -14.63
CA THR A 80 -3.89 2.94 -15.21
C THR A 80 -3.94 2.94 -16.74
N ALA A 81 -4.91 2.25 -17.34
CA ALA A 81 -5.11 2.28 -18.79
C ALA A 81 -5.39 3.70 -19.32
N VAL A 82 -6.30 4.44 -18.66
CA VAL A 82 -6.65 5.81 -19.06
C VAL A 82 -5.44 6.75 -18.91
N ALA A 83 -4.70 6.65 -17.81
CA ALA A 83 -3.50 7.44 -17.57
C ALA A 83 -2.42 7.18 -18.64
N GLU A 84 -2.23 5.92 -19.04
CA GLU A 84 -1.33 5.52 -20.13
C GLU A 84 -1.77 6.15 -21.47
N PHE A 85 -3.05 6.04 -21.82
CA PHE A 85 -3.62 6.61 -23.04
C PHE A 85 -3.50 8.14 -23.10
N MET A 86 -3.77 8.84 -21.98
CA MET A 86 -3.64 10.29 -21.92
C MET A 86 -2.18 10.74 -22.01
N LYS A 87 -1.27 10.03 -21.35
CA LYS A 87 0.18 10.30 -21.42
C LYS A 87 0.73 10.08 -22.82
N SER A 88 0.27 9.04 -23.52
CA SER A 88 0.63 8.78 -24.92
C SER A 88 0.15 9.87 -25.89
N ARG A 89 -0.93 10.58 -25.56
CA ARG A 89 -1.50 11.63 -26.42
C ARG A 89 -0.85 13.01 -26.24
N HIS A 90 -0.17 13.25 -25.12
CA HIS A 90 0.48 14.54 -24.84
C HIS A 90 1.92 14.62 -25.35
N ASN A 91 2.51 13.51 -25.80
CA ASN A 91 3.89 13.43 -26.28
C ASN A 91 4.01 13.43 -27.82
N THR A 92 2.97 13.91 -28.51
CA THR A 92 2.95 14.18 -29.97
C THR A 92 2.41 15.59 -30.17
#